data_AF-A0A919KZV1-F1
#
_entry.id   AF-A0A919KZV1-F1
#
_cell.length_a   1.000
_cell.length_b   1.000
_cell.length_c   1.000
_cell.angle_alpha   90.00
_cell.angle_beta   90.00
_cell.angle_gamma   90.00
#
_symmetry.space_group_name_H-M   'P 1'
#
loop_
_entity.id
_entity.type
_entity.pdbx_description
1 polymer ?
#
loop_
_entity_poly.entity_id
_entity_poly.type
_entity_poly.pdbx_seq_one_letter_code
_entity_poly.pdbx_strand_id
1 'polypeptide(L)' 'MPFTGVRIAPGTPTDLLARCRALATVLDDDVAFSHVTALRLLGVDVPWTMADDERLHVTTRNAEDRPQRPDVVGHRTRQ' A
#
# COMPACT_ATOMS: atom_id res chain seq x y z
N MET A 1 7.00 1.01 -9.06
CA MET A 1 6.51 0.77 -10.45
C MET A 1 4.98 0.61 -10.43
N PRO A 2 4.22 0.95 -11.49
CA PRO A 2 2.75 0.81 -11.50
C PRO A 2 2.31 -0.67 -11.41
N PHE A 3 1.19 -0.93 -10.73
CA PHE A 3 0.65 -2.29 -10.58
C PHE A 3 0.11 -2.82 -11.92
N THR A 4 0.30 -4.12 -12.18
CA THR A 4 -0.26 -4.78 -13.37
C THR A 4 -1.76 -4.51 -13.49
N GLY A 5 -2.19 -3.95 -14.63
CA GLY A 5 -3.57 -3.58 -14.93
C GLY A 5 -3.93 -2.12 -14.64
N VAL A 6 -3.06 -1.36 -13.95
CA VAL A 6 -3.32 0.04 -13.60
C VAL A 6 -2.53 0.98 -14.50
N ARG A 7 -3.23 1.89 -15.18
CA ARG A 7 -2.59 2.95 -15.97
C ARG A 7 -2.56 4.25 -15.18
N ILE A 8 -1.36 4.81 -15.02
CA ILE A 8 -1.13 6.14 -14.44
C ILE A 8 -0.92 7.11 -15.61
N ALA A 9 -1.56 8.29 -15.55
CA ALA A 9 -1.39 9.28 -16.60
C ALA A 9 0.09 9.76 -16.66
N PRO A 10 0.67 9.94 -17.86
CA PRO A 10 2.03 10.42 -18.01
C PRO A 10 2.20 11.78 -17.33
N GLY A 11 3.30 11.95 -16.59
CA GLY A 11 3.58 13.17 -15.81
C GLY A 11 2.95 13.20 -14.41
N THR A 12 2.14 12.19 -14.04
CA THR A 12 1.69 12.05 -12.64
C THR A 12 2.91 11.73 -11.76
N PRO A 13 3.18 12.50 -10.70
CA PRO A 13 4.21 12.14 -9.74
C PRO A 13 3.95 10.73 -9.22
N THR A 14 4.95 9.84 -9.28
CA THR A 14 4.92 8.52 -8.62
C THR A 14 5.12 8.66 -7.12
N ASP A 15 4.42 9.61 -6.51
CA ASP A 15 4.40 9.83 -5.09
C ASP A 15 3.61 8.71 -4.39
N LEU A 16 3.72 8.65 -3.06
CA LEU A 16 3.05 7.65 -2.25
C LEU A 16 1.54 7.61 -2.54
N LEU A 17 0.91 8.77 -2.71
CA LEU A 17 -0.52 8.89 -2.87
C LEU A 17 -0.99 8.34 -4.22
N ALA A 18 -0.25 8.60 -5.31
CA ALA A 18 -0.50 7.99 -6.61
C ALA A 18 -0.36 6.47 -6.56
N ARG A 19 0.66 5.95 -5.86
CA ARG A 19 0.84 4.50 -5.66
C ARG A 19 -0.31 3.91 -4.83
N CYS A 20 -0.73 4.55 -3.74
CA CYS A 20 -1.86 4.09 -2.93
C CYS A 20 -3.17 4.07 -3.74
N ARG A 21 -3.46 5.13 -4.51
CA ARG A 21 -4.64 5.17 -5.38
C ARG A 21 -4.61 4.06 -6.42
N ALA A 22 -3.47 3.85 -7.07
CA ALA A 22 -3.29 2.78 -8.02
C ALA A 22 -3.52 1.40 -7.37
N LEU A 23 -2.98 1.16 -6.17
CA LEU A 23 -3.20 -0.09 -5.46
C LEU A 23 -4.68 -0.27 -5.09
N ALA A 24 -5.34 0.78 -4.58
CA ALA A 24 -6.74 0.73 -4.15
C ALA A 24 -7.71 0.30 -5.27
N THR A 25 -7.39 0.56 -6.54
CA THR A 25 -8.23 0.10 -7.67
C THR A 25 -8.25 -1.42 -7.87
N VAL A 26 -7.33 -2.14 -7.22
CA VAL A 26 -7.16 -3.60 -7.36
C VAL A 26 -7.11 -4.31 -6.01
N LEU A 27 -7.49 -3.63 -4.92
CA LEU A 27 -7.68 -4.23 -3.60
C LEU A 27 -9.15 -4.56 -3.39
N ASP A 28 -9.41 -5.65 -2.67
CA ASP A 28 -10.74 -5.97 -2.17
C ASP A 28 -11.17 -4.99 -1.06
N ASP A 29 -12.48 -4.84 -0.87
CA ASP A 29 -13.07 -3.92 0.12
C ASP A 29 -12.69 -4.23 1.58
N ASP A 30 -12.20 -5.44 1.88
CA ASP A 30 -11.77 -5.84 3.22
C ASP A 30 -10.29 -5.52 3.51
N VAL A 31 -9.56 -4.95 2.54
CA VAL A 31 -8.15 -4.62 2.65
C VAL A 31 -7.95 -3.13 2.98
N ALA A 32 -7.14 -2.84 4.00
CA ALA A 32 -6.82 -1.48 4.41
C ALA A 32 -5.30 -1.20 4.40
N PHE A 33 -4.91 0.04 4.10
CA PHE A 33 -3.52 0.50 4.27
C PHE A 33 -3.12 0.49 5.74
N SER A 34 -1.89 0.07 6.05
CA SER A 34 -1.41 -0.13 7.42
C SER A 34 0.08 0.25 7.59
N HIS A 35 0.59 0.14 8.82
CA HIS A 35 2.01 0.35 9.15
C HIS A 35 2.56 1.68 8.60
N VAL A 36 3.79 1.67 8.05
CA VAL A 36 4.44 2.87 7.51
C VAL A 36 3.61 3.56 6.44
N THR A 37 2.83 2.80 5.64
CA THR A 37 1.93 3.40 4.64
C THR A 37 0.82 4.21 5.32
N ALA A 38 0.20 3.69 6.37
CA ALA A 38 -0.81 4.45 7.13
C ALA A 38 -0.20 5.67 7.83
N LEU A 39 0.98 5.53 8.45
CA LEU A 39 1.67 6.67 9.09
C LEU A 39 1.92 7.80 8.09
N ARG A 40 2.49 7.47 6.92
CA ARG A 40 2.76 8.45 5.87
C ARG A 40 1.48 9.08 5.30
N LEU A 41 0.40 8.30 5.13
CA LEU A 41 -0.90 8.81 4.67
C LEU A 41 -1.54 9.77 5.68
N LEU A 42 -1.33 9.52 6.98
CA LEU A 42 -1.84 10.37 8.07
C LEU A 42 -0.92 11.56 8.40
N GLY A 43 0.21 11.70 7.72
CA GLY A 43 1.20 12.75 8.00
C GLY A 43 1.90 12.58 9.36
N VAL A 44 1.93 11.34 9.89
CA VAL A 44 2.62 11.01 11.13
C VAL A 44 4.08 10.69 10.83
N ASP A 45 4.99 11.18 11.67
CA ASP A 45 6.41 10.90 11.56
C ASP A 45 6.68 9.39 11.57
N VAL A 46 7.50 8.97 10.60
CA VAL A 46 7.90 7.58 10.45
C VAL A 46 9.19 7.35 11.25
N PRO A 47 9.27 6.31 12.10
CA PRO A 47 10.52 5.94 12.75
C PRO A 47 11.65 5.75 11.73
N TRP A 48 12.85 6.25 12.03
CA TRP A 48 14.00 6.21 11.11
C TRP A 48 14.36 4.78 10.66
N THR A 49 14.11 3.77 11.51
CA THR A 49 14.30 2.35 11.18
C THR A 49 13.36 1.84 10.08
N MET A 50 12.31 2.59 9.75
CA MET A 50 11.31 2.28 8.74
C MET A 50 11.28 3.32 7.60
N ALA A 51 12.17 4.32 7.63
CA ALA A 51 12.16 5.43 6.69
C ALA A 51 12.45 4.97 5.25
N ASP A 52 13.35 4.02 5.08
CA ASP A 52 13.74 3.46 3.78
C ASP A 52 12.77 2.39 3.24
N ASP A 53 11.74 1.99 3.99
CA ASP A 53 10.75 1.03 3.48
C ASP A 53 9.77 1.72 2.53
N GLU A 54 10.01 1.57 1.23
CA GLU A 54 9.19 2.15 0.16
C GLU A 54 8.04 1.24 -0.30
N ARG A 55 7.86 0.07 0.34
CA ARG A 55 6.77 -0.86 0.02
C ARG A 55 5.44 -0.33 0.56
N LEU A 56 4.35 -0.73 -0.08
CA LEU A 56 3.01 -0.44 0.41
C LEU A 56 2.57 -1.54 1.37
N HIS A 57 2.21 -1.18 2.59
CA HIS A 57 1.76 -2.12 3.60
C HIS A 57 0.24 -2.08 3.71
N VAL A 58 -0.36 -3.26 3.67
CA VAL A 58 -1.80 -3.45 3.77
C VAL A 58 -2.11 -4.52 4.80
N THR A 59 -3.29 -4.48 5.40
CA THR A 59 -3.80 -5.56 6.23
C THR A 59 -5.12 -6.06 5.66
N THR A 60 -5.34 -7.37 5.73
CA THR A 60 -6.60 -8.03 5.35
C THR A 60 -7.12 -8.82 6.55
N ARG A 61 -8.44 -9.02 6.59
CA ARG A 61 -9.10 -9.91 7.55
C ARG A 61 -8.91 -11.38 7.18
N ASN A 62 -8.86 -11.69 5.88
CA ASN A 62 -8.76 -13.04 5.35
C ASN A 62 -7.36 -13.29 4.78
N ALA A 63 -6.67 -14.32 5.29
CA ALA A 63 -5.31 -14.61 4.85
C ALA A 63 -5.23 -15.06 3.38
N GLU A 64 -6.32 -15.62 2.86
CA GLU A 64 -6.50 -16.03 1.46
C GLU A 64 -6.60 -14.82 0.51
N ASP A 65 -7.11 -13.68 0.99
CA ASP A 65 -7.27 -12.45 0.21
C ASP A 65 -6.02 -11.55 0.26
N ARG A 66 -4.88 -12.10 0.71
CA ARG A 66 -3.63 -11.34 0.82
C ARG A 66 -3.13 -10.93 -0.57
N PRO A 67 -2.90 -9.63 -0.82
CA PRO A 67 -2.37 -9.18 -2.11
C PRO A 67 -0.97 -9.76 -2.36
N GLN A 68 -0.83 -10.56 -3.42
CA GLN A 68 0.44 -11.09 -3.90
C GLN A 68 0.98 -10.19 -5.02
N ARG A 69 1.50 -9.02 -4.65
CA ARG A 69 1.99 -8.03 -5.62
C ARG A 69 3.42 -7.58 -5.28
N PRO A 70 4.28 -7.33 -6.28
CA PRO A 70 5.56 -6.70 -6.06
C PRO A 70 5.39 -5.36 -5.35
N ASP A 71 6.32 -5.04 -4.45
CA ASP A 71 6.30 -3.83 -3.63
C ASP A 71 5.09 -3.66 -2.70
N VAL A 72 4.31 -4.73 -2.46
CA VAL A 72 3.19 -4.76 -1.50
C VAL A 72 3.44 -5.80 -0.42
N VAL A 73 3.36 -5.38 0.83
CA VAL A 73 3.48 -6.24 2.01
C VAL A 73 2.10 -6.37 2.66
N GLY A 74 1.47 -7.53 2.49
CA GLY A 74 0.24 -7.86 3.21
C GLY A 74 0.53 -8.35 4.64
N HIS A 75 -0.25 -7.89 5.61
CA HIS A 75 -0.20 -8.30 7.01
C HIS A 75 -1.52 -8.95 7.42
N ARG A 76 -1.44 -9.94 8.29
CA ARG A 76 -2.63 -10.58 8.86
C ARG A 76 -2.99 -9.92 10.18
N THR A 77 -4.24 -9.48 10.29
CA THR A 77 -4.84 -9.13 11.57
C THR A 77 -5.70 -10.29 12.04
N ARG A 78 -5.61 -10.65 13.33
CA ARG A 78 -6.62 -11.48 14.00
C ARG A 78 -7.55 -10.49 14.71
N GLN A 79 -8.65 -10.12 14.09
CA GLN A 79 -9.75 -9.43 14.77
C GLN A 79 -10.98 -10.34 14.73
#